data_AF-A0A4R8FEN1-F1
#
_entry.id   AF-A0A4R8FEN1-F1
#
_cell.length_a   1.000
_cell.length_b   1.000
_cell.length_c   1.000
_cell.angle_alpha   90.00
_cell.angle_beta   90.00
_cell.angle_gamma   90.00
#
_symmetry.space_group_name_H-M   'P 1'
#
loop_
_entity.id
_entity.type
_entity.pdbx_description
1 polymer ?
#
loop_
_entity_poly.entity_id
_entity_poly.type
_entity_poly.pdbx_seq_one_letter_code
_entity_poly.pdbx_strand_id
1 'polypeptide(L)'
;MNTQSEAQLETALIRRLNDLGWASVAIPDNAALEANLRAQLEVHNGLRFSDGEFRTILNHLGKGSTFEKAKTLRDRMALQRDDGTTAYVQFFNTREWCRNRYQVTSQVTQVGSYQTRYDVTLLVNGLPLIQIELKRRGIELKGSLPGSWSAWPQRVPSIRPS
;
A
#
# COMPACT_ATOMS: atom_id res chain seq x y z
N MET A 1 -26.71 3.08 -21.34
CA MET A 1 -25.51 3.42 -20.55
C MET A 1 -24.76 2.12 -20.31
N ASN A 2 -23.52 1.97 -20.83
CA ASN A 2 -22.75 0.74 -20.66
C ASN A 2 -22.32 0.59 -19.19
N THR A 3 -22.89 -0.38 -18.50
CA THR A 3 -22.49 -0.77 -17.15
C THR A 3 -21.14 -1.48 -17.24
N GLN A 4 -20.08 -0.83 -16.76
CA GLN A 4 -18.75 -1.42 -16.68
C GLN A 4 -18.73 -2.44 -15.53
N SER A 5 -18.25 -3.65 -15.77
CA SER A 5 -18.05 -4.64 -14.71
C SER A 5 -16.90 -4.24 -13.78
N GLU A 6 -16.85 -4.80 -12.56
CA GLU A 6 -15.72 -4.57 -11.64
C GLU A 6 -14.38 -5.00 -12.27
N ALA A 7 -14.34 -6.14 -12.96
CA ALA A 7 -13.15 -6.60 -13.69
C ALA A 7 -12.67 -5.61 -14.76
N GLN A 8 -13.61 -4.98 -15.48
CA GLN A 8 -13.29 -3.95 -16.45
C GLN A 8 -12.79 -2.65 -15.77
N LEU A 9 -13.31 -2.30 -14.60
CA LEU A 9 -12.84 -1.16 -13.81
C LEU A 9 -11.42 -1.40 -13.29
N GLU A 10 -11.15 -2.60 -12.79
CA GLU A 10 -9.84 -3.03 -12.30
C GLU A 10 -8.79 -2.97 -13.41
N THR A 11 -9.07 -3.60 -14.55
CA THR A 11 -8.17 -3.60 -15.70
C THR A 11 -7.86 -2.17 -16.17
N ALA A 12 -8.87 -1.30 -16.22
CA ALA A 12 -8.68 0.10 -16.60
C ALA A 12 -7.86 0.88 -15.57
N LEU A 13 -8.06 0.63 -14.27
CA LEU A 13 -7.30 1.27 -13.20
C LEU A 13 -5.83 0.85 -13.24
N ILE A 14 -5.54 -0.45 -13.33
CA ILE A 14 -4.17 -0.98 -13.41
C ILE A 14 -3.46 -0.41 -14.64
N ARG A 15 -4.12 -0.40 -15.80
CA ARG A 15 -3.55 0.20 -17.02
C ARG A 15 -3.17 1.67 -16.80
N ARG A 16 -4.05 2.46 -16.19
CA ARG A 16 -3.77 3.87 -15.92
C ARG A 16 -2.62 4.07 -14.92
N LEU A 17 -2.51 3.20 -13.92
CA LEU A 17 -1.38 3.23 -12.97
C LEU A 17 -0.06 2.87 -13.67
N ASN A 18 -0.07 1.89 -14.56
CA ASN A 18 1.09 1.54 -15.37
C ASN A 18 1.54 2.71 -16.26
N ASP A 19 0.60 3.42 -16.89
CA ASP A 19 0.90 4.63 -17.68
C ASP A 19 1.52 5.76 -16.82
N LEU A 20 1.24 5.77 -15.50
CA LEU A 20 1.82 6.68 -14.52
C LEU A 20 3.14 6.17 -13.91
N GLY A 21 3.68 5.04 -14.39
CA GLY A 21 4.95 4.48 -13.95
C GLY A 21 4.87 3.50 -12.78
N TRP A 22 3.68 3.05 -12.38
CA TRP A 22 3.55 1.96 -11.40
C TRP A 22 3.85 0.62 -12.06
N ALA A 23 4.69 -0.21 -11.44
CA ALA A 23 5.00 -1.54 -11.96
C ALA A 23 3.96 -2.57 -11.50
N SER A 24 3.32 -3.27 -12.42
CA SER A 24 2.46 -4.41 -12.09
C SER A 24 3.28 -5.58 -11.55
N VAL A 25 2.90 -6.12 -10.38
CA VAL A 25 3.53 -7.28 -9.76
C VAL A 25 2.50 -8.30 -9.30
N ALA A 26 2.85 -9.58 -9.36
CA ALA A 26 2.01 -10.68 -8.89
C ALA A 26 2.38 -11.03 -7.45
N ILE A 27 1.45 -10.84 -6.51
CA ILE A 27 1.61 -11.20 -5.10
C ILE A 27 0.47 -12.14 -4.69
N PRO A 28 0.62 -13.45 -4.96
CA PRO A 28 -0.42 -14.44 -4.70
C PRO A 28 -0.60 -14.75 -3.21
N ASP A 29 0.45 -14.56 -2.40
CA ASP A 29 0.46 -14.93 -0.98
C ASP A 29 1.36 -13.99 -0.16
N ASN A 30 1.35 -14.21 1.16
CA ASN A 30 2.15 -13.42 2.10
C ASN A 30 3.66 -13.64 1.92
N ALA A 31 4.11 -14.82 1.50
CA ALA A 31 5.53 -15.10 1.29
C ALA A 31 6.07 -14.29 0.09
N ALA A 32 5.29 -14.18 -0.99
CA ALA A 32 5.58 -13.33 -2.13
C ALA A 32 5.60 -11.84 -1.74
N LEU A 33 4.70 -11.41 -0.83
CA LEU A 33 4.69 -10.05 -0.33
C LEU A 33 5.97 -9.73 0.45
N GLU A 34 6.37 -10.61 1.37
CA GLU A 34 7.60 -10.48 2.15
C GLU A 34 8.85 -10.51 1.27
N ALA A 35 8.90 -11.40 0.28
CA ALA A 35 9.99 -11.48 -0.69
C ALA A 35 10.09 -10.19 -1.54
N ASN A 36 8.95 -9.67 -2.01
CA ASN A 36 8.91 -8.39 -2.71
C ASN A 36 9.37 -7.25 -1.80
N LEU A 37 8.86 -7.16 -0.57
CA LEU A 37 9.28 -6.16 0.41
C LEU A 37 10.79 -6.18 0.62
N ARG A 38 11.39 -7.36 0.84
CA ARG A 38 12.84 -7.52 0.99
C ARG A 38 13.57 -6.96 -0.23
N ALA A 39 13.23 -7.44 -1.43
CA ALA A 39 13.89 -7.02 -2.66
C ALA A 39 13.79 -5.51 -2.91
N GLN A 40 12.65 -4.90 -2.61
CA GLN A 40 12.47 -3.46 -2.77
C GLN A 40 13.26 -2.65 -1.73
N LEU A 41 13.26 -3.07 -0.46
CA LEU A 41 14.03 -2.39 0.59
C LEU A 41 15.53 -2.50 0.37
N GLU A 42 16.02 -3.65 -0.09
CA GLU A 42 17.42 -3.85 -0.45
C GLU A 42 17.85 -2.87 -1.55
N VAL A 43 17.06 -2.76 -2.61
CA VAL A 43 17.34 -1.81 -3.70
C VAL A 43 17.24 -0.35 -3.23
N HIS A 44 16.20 -0.01 -2.46
CA HIS A 44 15.98 1.35 -1.97
C HIS A 44 17.12 1.84 -1.08
N ASN A 45 17.66 0.95 -0.25
CA ASN A 45 18.71 1.29 0.72
C ASN A 45 20.13 0.99 0.21
N GLY A 46 20.28 0.30 -0.92
CA GLY A 46 21.59 -0.19 -1.39
C GLY A 46 22.21 -1.22 -0.43
N LEU A 47 21.37 -2.03 0.22
CA LEU A 47 21.77 -3.03 1.21
C LEU A 47 21.36 -4.43 0.75
N ARG A 48 21.96 -5.45 1.34
CA ARG A 48 21.46 -6.84 1.30
C ARG A 48 21.18 -7.26 2.73
N PHE A 49 20.07 -7.95 2.96
CA PHE A 49 19.74 -8.41 4.31
C PHE A 49 19.95 -9.91 4.39
N SER A 50 20.43 -10.41 5.52
CA SER A 50 20.28 -11.82 5.87
C SER A 50 18.84 -12.13 6.28
N ASP A 51 18.50 -13.41 6.44
CA ASP A 51 17.17 -13.81 6.89
C ASP A 51 16.88 -13.33 8.33
N GLY A 52 17.91 -13.30 9.18
CA GLY A 52 17.81 -12.79 10.56
C GLY A 52 17.65 -11.27 10.61
N GLU A 53 18.44 -10.56 9.82
CA GLU A 53 18.32 -9.11 9.65
C GLU A 53 16.92 -8.72 9.14
N PHE A 54 16.44 -9.41 8.10
CA PHE A 54 15.12 -9.15 7.53
C PHE A 54 13.98 -9.50 8.49
N ARG A 55 14.09 -10.59 9.26
CA ARG A 55 13.14 -10.90 10.35
C ARG A 55 13.05 -9.77 11.36
N THR A 56 14.19 -9.17 11.71
CA THR A 56 14.25 -8.04 12.65
C THR A 56 13.55 -6.81 12.07
N ILE A 57 13.71 -6.55 10.77
CA ILE A 57 12.97 -5.50 10.04
C ILE A 57 11.46 -5.76 10.08
N LEU A 58 11.00 -6.98 9.76
CA LEU A 58 9.57 -7.34 9.79
C LEU A 58 8.97 -7.14 11.19
N ASN A 59 9.69 -7.59 12.22
CA ASN A 59 9.27 -7.40 13.60
C ASN A 59 9.18 -5.92 13.98
N HIS A 60 10.05 -5.07 13.43
CA HIS A 60 10.01 -3.63 13.66
C HIS A 60 8.78 -2.98 13.00
N LEU A 61 8.47 -3.34 11.76
CA LEU A 61 7.29 -2.86 11.01
C LEU A 61 5.96 -3.38 11.60
N GLY A 62 5.98 -4.57 12.21
CA GLY A 62 4.80 -5.20 12.80
C GLY A 62 4.35 -4.59 14.13
N LYS A 63 5.24 -3.91 14.86
CA LYS A 63 4.99 -3.36 16.19
C LYS A 63 4.14 -2.09 16.17
N GLY A 64 3.47 -1.82 17.29
CA GLY A 64 2.76 -0.57 17.58
C GLY A 64 1.35 -0.47 16.98
N SER A 65 0.65 0.56 17.43
CA SER A 65 -0.64 1.01 16.91
C SER A 65 -0.52 1.56 15.48
N THR A 66 -1.65 1.75 14.79
CA THR A 66 -1.67 2.33 13.43
C THR A 66 -0.93 3.68 13.35
N PHE A 67 -1.06 4.52 14.38
CA PHE A 67 -0.37 5.80 14.44
C PHE A 67 1.16 5.63 14.59
N GLU A 68 1.59 4.71 15.44
CA GLU A 68 3.02 4.41 15.62
C GLU A 68 3.62 3.83 14.34
N LYS A 69 2.91 2.96 13.63
CA LYS A 69 3.34 2.44 12.32
C LYS A 69 3.56 3.57 11.31
N ALA A 70 2.66 4.55 11.25
CA ALA A 70 2.85 5.71 10.38
C ALA A 70 4.07 6.57 10.76
N LYS A 71 4.47 6.59 12.04
CA LYS A 71 5.74 7.21 12.47
C LYS A 71 6.94 6.35 12.07
N THR A 72 6.92 5.05 12.36
CA THR A 72 7.95 4.07 11.98
C THR A 72 8.28 4.13 10.50
N LEU A 73 7.28 4.24 9.62
CA LEU A 73 7.48 4.31 8.17
C LEU A 73 8.26 5.57 7.71
N ARG A 74 8.13 6.68 8.44
CA ARG A 74 8.77 7.96 8.10
C ARG A 74 10.18 8.09 8.68
N ASP A 75 10.45 7.35 9.75
CA ASP A 75 11.75 7.35 10.42
C ASP A 75 12.69 6.29 9.82
N ARG A 76 13.98 6.36 10.19
CA ARG A 76 14.96 5.33 9.85
C ARG A 76 15.10 4.35 11.01
N MET A 77 15.16 3.07 10.70
CA MET A 77 15.45 2.02 11.68
C MET A 77 16.96 1.79 11.77
N ALA A 78 17.51 1.86 12.97
CA ALA A 78 18.84 1.33 13.25
C ALA A 78 18.78 -0.21 13.30
N LEU A 79 19.43 -0.86 12.35
CA LEU A 79 19.58 -2.31 12.26
C LEU A 79 20.99 -2.69 12.69
N GLN A 80 21.10 -3.49 13.75
CA GLN A 80 22.35 -4.19 14.07
C GLN A 80 22.53 -5.33 13.09
N ARG A 81 23.66 -5.31 12.38
CA ARG A 81 23.99 -6.25 11.33
C ARG A 81 24.70 -7.48 11.87
N ASP A 82 24.69 -8.55 11.09
CA ASP A 82 25.37 -9.79 11.47
C ASP A 82 26.91 -9.62 11.55
N ASP A 83 27.47 -8.63 10.85
CA ASP A 83 28.89 -8.26 10.91
C ASP A 83 29.26 -7.33 12.09
N GLY A 84 28.28 -7.02 12.95
CA GLY A 84 28.45 -6.12 14.11
C GLY A 84 28.38 -4.63 13.79
N THR A 85 28.19 -4.25 12.52
CA THR A 85 27.96 -2.84 12.14
C THR A 85 26.51 -2.42 12.37
N THR A 86 26.24 -1.11 12.33
CA THR A 86 24.88 -0.57 12.35
C THR A 86 24.53 0.05 11.01
N ALA A 87 23.45 -0.42 10.39
CA ALA A 87 22.86 0.18 9.20
C ALA A 87 21.59 0.97 9.53
N TYR A 88 21.31 2.03 8.78
CA TYR A 88 20.08 2.82 8.93
C TYR A 88 19.14 2.58 7.76
N VAL A 89 18.16 1.69 7.98
CA VAL A 89 17.17 1.30 6.98
C VAL A 89 16.09 2.38 6.88
N GLN A 90 15.89 2.93 5.68
CA GLN A 90 14.79 3.81 5.33
C GLN A 90 13.68 3.01 4.64
N PHE A 91 12.45 3.15 5.12
CA PHE A 91 11.28 2.45 4.57
C PHE A 91 10.56 3.28 3.50
N PHE A 92 10.40 4.57 3.75
CA PHE A 92 9.73 5.49 2.84
C PHE A 92 10.49 6.82 2.78
N ASN A 93 10.76 7.31 1.57
CA ASN A 93 11.40 8.61 1.40
C ASN A 93 10.32 9.70 1.24
N THR A 94 10.12 10.48 2.31
CA THR A 94 9.18 11.61 2.33
C THR A 94 9.71 12.87 1.65
N ARG A 95 11.04 12.99 1.50
CA ARG A 95 11.69 14.19 0.94
C ARG A 95 11.84 14.08 -0.57
N GLU A 96 12.42 12.98 -1.04
CA GLU A 96 12.63 12.69 -2.46
C GLU A 96 11.69 11.55 -2.86
N TRP A 97 10.40 11.87 -2.94
CA TRP A 97 9.34 10.89 -3.19
C TRP A 97 9.58 10.08 -4.47
N CYS A 98 10.16 10.71 -5.50
CA CYS A 98 10.49 10.08 -6.78
C CYS A 98 11.54 8.97 -6.69
N ARG A 99 12.27 8.86 -5.57
CA ARG A 99 13.24 7.77 -5.35
C ARG A 99 12.60 6.51 -4.77
N ASN A 100 11.33 6.58 -4.36
CA ASN A 100 10.59 5.38 -3.99
C ASN A 100 10.23 4.57 -5.23
N ARG A 101 10.03 3.27 -5.04
CA ARG A 101 9.59 2.33 -6.09
C ARG A 101 8.11 2.05 -5.92
N TYR A 102 7.35 2.24 -6.99
CA TYR A 102 5.90 2.18 -6.99
C TYR A 102 5.43 0.93 -7.72
N GLN A 103 4.63 0.10 -7.06
CA GLN A 103 4.13 -1.15 -7.64
C GLN A 103 2.63 -1.31 -7.38
N VAL A 104 1.94 -1.96 -8.31
CA VAL A 104 0.52 -2.28 -8.21
C VAL A 104 0.35 -3.79 -8.26
N THR A 105 -0.45 -4.34 -7.35
CA THR A 105 -0.90 -5.73 -7.38
C THR A 105 -2.41 -5.75 -7.21
N SER A 106 -3.06 -6.79 -7.71
CA SER A 106 -4.46 -7.02 -7.43
C SER A 106 -4.69 -8.45 -6.98
N GLN A 107 -5.71 -8.63 -6.14
CA GLN A 107 -6.16 -9.95 -5.71
C GLN A 107 -7.62 -10.10 -6.14
N VAL A 108 -7.87 -11.11 -6.98
CA VAL A 108 -9.22 -11.53 -7.35
C VAL A 108 -9.59 -12.68 -6.44
N THR A 109 -10.34 -12.39 -5.39
CA THR A 109 -10.83 -13.43 -4.46
C THR A 109 -12.30 -13.71 -4.75
N GLN A 110 -12.60 -14.97 -5.09
CA GLN A 110 -13.98 -15.44 -5.21
C GLN A 110 -14.55 -15.71 -3.82
N VAL A 111 -15.56 -14.95 -3.41
CA VAL A 111 -16.29 -15.11 -2.16
C VAL A 111 -17.65 -15.76 -2.48
N GLY A 112 -17.74 -17.08 -2.36
CA GLY A 112 -18.96 -17.84 -2.59
C GLY A 112 -19.38 -17.95 -4.07
N SER A 113 -20.65 -18.29 -4.29
CA SER A 113 -21.20 -18.58 -5.64
C SER A 113 -21.50 -17.34 -6.48
N TYR A 114 -21.51 -16.13 -5.92
CA TYR A 114 -21.97 -14.92 -6.63
C TYR A 114 -21.20 -13.61 -6.34
N GLN A 115 -20.21 -13.57 -5.44
CA GLN A 115 -19.45 -12.34 -5.15
C GLN A 115 -17.96 -12.50 -5.42
N THR A 116 -17.40 -11.60 -6.21
CA THR A 116 -15.95 -11.47 -6.44
C THR A 116 -15.51 -10.15 -5.86
N ARG A 117 -14.48 -10.15 -5.01
CA ARG A 117 -13.88 -8.92 -4.48
C ARG A 117 -12.71 -8.53 -5.39
N TYR A 118 -12.74 -7.29 -5.85
CA TYR A 118 -11.73 -6.70 -6.72
C TYR A 118 -11.02 -5.61 -5.93
N ASP A 119 -9.94 -6.00 -5.25
CA ASP A 119 -9.09 -5.08 -4.49
C ASP A 119 -7.79 -4.87 -5.25
N VAL A 120 -7.44 -3.60 -5.48
CA VAL A 120 -6.14 -3.19 -6.01
C VAL A 120 -5.31 -2.63 -4.86
N THR A 121 -4.12 -3.19 -4.64
CA THR A 121 -3.18 -2.73 -3.61
C THR A 121 -2.02 -2.00 -4.26
N LEU A 122 -1.75 -0.80 -3.77
CA LEU A 122 -0.59 -0.01 -4.15
C LEU A 122 0.52 -0.22 -3.13
N LEU A 123 1.70 -0.58 -3.63
CA LEU A 123 2.89 -0.84 -2.87
C LEU A 123 3.90 0.28 -3.10
N VAL A 124 4.53 0.77 -2.03
CA VAL A 124 5.66 1.69 -2.13
C VAL A 124 6.86 1.09 -1.41
N ASN A 125 7.97 0.90 -2.12
CA ASN A 125 9.11 0.13 -1.65
C ASN A 125 8.70 -1.26 -1.11
N GLY A 126 7.69 -1.87 -1.75
CA GLY A 126 7.12 -3.16 -1.36
C GLY A 126 6.16 -3.12 -0.16
N LEU A 127 5.93 -1.97 0.47
CA LEU A 127 4.98 -1.81 1.58
C LEU A 127 3.56 -1.62 1.05
N PRO A 128 2.55 -2.39 1.51
CA PRO A 128 1.16 -2.19 1.15
C PRO A 128 0.56 -1.00 1.90
N LEU A 129 0.51 0.16 1.22
CA LEU A 129 0.09 1.42 1.85
C LEU A 129 -1.33 1.85 1.49
N ILE A 130 -1.83 1.46 0.31
CA ILE A 130 -3.14 1.89 -0.17
C ILE A 130 -3.89 0.68 -0.71
N GLN A 131 -5.11 0.48 -0.23
CA GLN A 131 -6.04 -0.53 -0.72
C GLN A 131 -7.23 0.17 -1.36
N ILE A 132 -7.50 -0.17 -2.62
CA ILE A 132 -8.58 0.39 -3.43
C ILE A 132 -9.59 -0.73 -3.63
N GLU A 133 -10.77 -0.58 -3.04
CA GLU A 133 -11.89 -1.49 -3.25
C GLU A 133 -12.78 -0.97 -4.40
N LEU A 134 -12.95 -1.79 -5.43
CA LEU A 134 -13.79 -1.45 -6.59
C LEU A 134 -15.20 -1.98 -6.41
N LYS A 135 -16.20 -1.15 -6.78
CA LYS A 135 -17.62 -1.51 -6.80
C LYS A 135 -18.25 -1.12 -8.13
N ARG A 136 -19.18 -1.92 -8.62
CA ARG A 136 -20.01 -1.59 -9.79
C ARG A 136 -20.82 -0.31 -9.57
N ARG A 137 -21.00 0.46 -10.66
CA ARG A 137 -21.86 1.66 -10.67
C ARG A 137 -23.31 1.26 -10.39
N GLY A 138 -24.01 2.05 -9.57
CA GLY A 138 -25.42 1.81 -9.20
C GLY A 138 -25.62 1.13 -7.84
N ILE A 139 -24.55 0.72 -7.17
CA ILE A 139 -24.58 0.37 -5.74
C ILE A 139 -24.40 1.69 -4.97
N GLU A 140 -25.36 2.06 -4.11
CA GLU A 140 -25.22 3.23 -3.23
C GLU A 140 -23.91 3.12 -2.42
N LEU A 141 -23.20 4.22 -2.24
CA LEU A 141 -22.10 4.35 -1.26
C LEU A 141 -22.65 4.34 0.19
N LYS A 142 -23.66 3.49 0.49
CA LYS A 142 -24.17 3.30 1.84
C LYS A 142 -23.24 2.36 2.59
N GLY A 143 -22.39 2.93 3.42
CA GLY A 143 -21.86 2.23 4.61
C GLY A 143 -20.48 1.60 4.50
N SER A 144 -19.59 2.03 3.59
CA SER A 144 -18.20 1.53 3.53
C SER A 144 -17.14 2.53 4.03
N LEU A 145 -17.54 3.54 4.81
CA LEU A 145 -16.58 4.29 5.63
C LEU A 145 -16.34 3.52 6.94
N PRO A 146 -15.09 3.32 7.39
CA PRO A 146 -14.83 2.86 8.74
C PRO A 146 -15.57 3.77 9.71
N GLY A 147 -16.20 3.19 10.75
CA GLY A 147 -17.09 3.88 11.70
C GLY A 147 -16.50 5.09 12.47
N SER A 148 -15.29 5.53 12.15
CA SER A 148 -14.63 6.72 12.70
C SER A 148 -14.90 8.02 11.91
N TRP A 149 -15.50 7.96 10.72
CA TRP A 149 -15.70 9.16 9.87
C TRP A 149 -17.08 9.82 10.00
N SER A 150 -18.00 9.26 10.79
CA SER A 150 -19.32 9.82 11.08
C SER A 150 -19.30 11.08 11.98
N ALA A 151 -18.11 11.56 12.37
CA ALA A 151 -17.94 12.69 13.29
C ALA A 151 -17.32 13.96 12.66
N TRP A 152 -17.33 14.10 11.33
CA TRP A 152 -16.96 15.39 10.70
C TRP A 152 -18.17 16.32 10.63
N PRO A 153 -18.17 17.49 11.32
CA PRO A 153 -19.25 18.44 11.20
C PRO A 153 -19.24 19.06 9.80
N GLN A 154 -20.31 18.86 9.05
CA GLN A 154 -20.57 19.60 7.82
C GLN A 154 -20.80 21.07 8.16
N ARG A 155 -19.75 21.87 8.11
CA ARG A 155 -19.85 23.33 8.00
C ARG A 155 -18.75 23.84 7.08
N VAL A 156 -19.12 24.01 5.81
CA VAL A 156 -18.39 24.88 4.88
C VAL A 156 -19.12 26.22 4.90
N PRO A 157 -18.51 27.32 5.37
CA PRO A 157 -19.09 28.65 5.22
C PRO A 157 -19.06 29.05 3.75
N SER A 158 -20.17 29.59 3.24
CA SER A 158 -20.25 30.14 1.89
C SER A 158 -19.39 31.42 1.82
N ILE A 159 -18.40 31.41 0.93
CA ILE A 159 -17.68 32.62 0.54
C ILE A 159 -18.53 33.29 -0.55
N ARG A 160 -19.11 34.46 -0.25
CA ARG A 160 -19.64 35.33 -1.30
C ARG A 160 -18.50 36.18 -1.87
N PRO A 161 -18.38 36.32 -3.20
CA PRO A 161 -17.44 37.26 -3.78
C PRO A 161 -17.92 38.69 -3.58
N SER A 162 -16.95 39.61 -3.46
CA SER A 162 -17.13 41.07 -3.35
C SER A 162 -17.53 41.68 -4.68
#